data_AF-A0A7V0JS61-F1
#
_entry.id   AF-A0A7V0JS61-F1
#
_cell.length_a   1.000
_cell.length_b   1.000
_cell.length_c   1.000
_cell.angle_alpha   90.00
_cell.angle_beta   90.00
_cell.angle_gamma   90.00
#
_symmetry.space_group_name_H-M   'P 1'
#
loop_
_entity.id
_entity.type
_entity.pdbx_description
1 polymer ?
#
loop_
_entity_poly.entity_id
_entity_poly.type
_entity_poly.pdbx_seq_one_letter_code
_entity_poly.pdbx_strand_id
1 'polypeptide(L)'
;MKAVSIFKLMMTGLFIILFFAMPMPGQSQENGEEAASKDFTPEQLAQMLAPIALYPDALLSQILMASTYPLEVIEADRWVKKNERLKGDSLDDLLLEKDWDPSVKSLCHFPSVLALMSEKITETASLGNAFLAQEDEVMDVIQKLRTEAYKQGNLTSTSKQKVITKEKIIVIEPASPDVVYVPYYNPLYVYGPWWYPAYPPYYWGPF
;
A
#
# COMPACT_ATOMS: atom_id res chain seq x y z
N MET A 1 86.39 -41.15 49.98
CA MET A 1 86.59 -42.50 49.41
C MET A 1 86.40 -42.42 47.90
N LYS A 2 86.97 -43.40 47.19
CA LYS A 2 87.42 -43.39 45.79
C LYS A 2 86.32 -43.14 44.73
N ALA A 3 86.81 -42.73 43.56
CA ALA A 3 86.18 -42.23 42.35
C ALA A 3 85.62 -43.29 41.37
N VAL A 4 85.17 -42.79 40.21
CA VAL A 4 85.14 -43.37 38.83
C VAL A 4 83.75 -43.82 38.36
N SER A 5 83.25 -43.59 37.15
CA SER A 5 83.47 -42.68 35.99
C SER A 5 82.46 -43.12 34.91
N ILE A 6 82.14 -42.28 33.92
CA ILE A 6 82.28 -42.55 32.46
C ILE A 6 81.40 -41.61 31.61
N PHE A 7 82.12 -40.85 30.76
CA PHE A 7 81.82 -40.29 29.44
C PHE A 7 80.84 -39.12 29.20
N LYS A 8 81.46 -38.03 28.69
CA LYS A 8 80.90 -36.93 27.88
C LYS A 8 80.42 -37.43 26.51
N LEU A 9 79.38 -36.80 25.95
CA LEU A 9 79.46 -36.20 24.59
C LEU A 9 78.34 -35.19 24.34
N MET A 10 78.72 -34.03 23.79
CA MET A 10 77.86 -33.00 23.19
C MET A 10 77.00 -33.57 22.05
N MET A 11 75.78 -33.06 21.82
CA MET A 11 75.45 -32.32 20.59
C MET A 11 74.01 -31.77 20.61
N THR A 12 73.90 -30.55 20.08
CA THR A 12 72.75 -29.79 19.57
C THR A 12 71.53 -30.56 19.07
N GLY A 13 70.33 -30.01 19.35
CA GLY A 13 69.08 -30.37 18.69
C GLY A 13 68.01 -29.28 18.81
N LEU A 14 67.87 -28.50 17.74
CA LEU A 14 66.80 -27.54 17.46
C LEU A 14 65.43 -28.26 17.50
N PHE A 15 64.47 -27.80 18.31
CA PHE A 15 63.09 -28.30 18.24
C PHE A 15 62.10 -27.17 18.01
N ILE A 16 61.40 -27.32 16.88
CA ILE A 16 60.33 -26.50 16.33
C ILE A 16 59.13 -26.55 17.27
N ILE A 17 58.67 -25.40 17.74
CA ILE A 17 57.40 -25.27 18.47
C ILE A 17 56.28 -25.21 17.43
N LEU A 18 55.50 -26.28 17.34
CA LEU A 18 54.22 -26.31 16.63
C LEU A 18 53.23 -25.37 17.36
N PHE A 19 52.91 -24.24 16.75
CA PHE A 19 51.77 -23.42 17.17
C PHE A 19 50.47 -24.10 16.69
N PHE A 20 49.70 -24.63 17.63
CA PHE A 20 48.29 -25.00 17.39
C PHE A 20 47.50 -23.70 17.22
N ALA A 21 47.09 -23.38 15.99
CA ALA A 21 46.15 -22.29 15.70
C ALA A 21 44.75 -22.73 16.13
N MET A 22 44.26 -22.25 17.27
CA MET A 22 42.83 -22.24 17.56
C MET A 22 42.15 -21.20 16.65
N PRO A 23 41.08 -21.54 15.93
CA PRO A 23 40.28 -20.54 15.24
C PRO A 23 39.56 -19.69 16.29
N MET A 24 39.90 -18.41 16.37
CA MET A 24 39.04 -17.43 17.04
C MET A 24 37.69 -17.41 16.29
N PRO A 25 36.54 -17.49 16.98
CA PRO A 25 35.27 -17.22 16.34
C PRO A 25 35.31 -15.77 15.84
N GLY A 26 35.28 -15.63 14.52
CA GLY A 26 35.16 -14.33 13.88
C GLY A 26 33.89 -13.66 14.37
N GLN A 27 34.01 -12.43 14.87
CA GLN A 27 32.87 -11.54 14.96
C GLN A 27 32.39 -11.31 13.53
N SER A 28 31.35 -12.03 13.13
CA SER A 28 30.48 -11.65 12.05
C SER A 28 29.96 -10.25 12.39
N GLN A 29 30.50 -9.21 11.75
CA GLN A 29 29.74 -7.98 11.58
C GLN A 29 28.58 -8.33 10.66
N GLU A 30 27.49 -8.79 11.27
CA GLU A 30 26.17 -8.56 10.70
C GLU A 30 26.01 -7.05 10.61
N ASN A 31 26.36 -6.49 9.46
CA ASN A 31 25.65 -5.34 8.95
C ASN A 31 24.21 -5.81 8.78
N GLY A 32 23.45 -5.77 9.87
CA GLY A 32 22.01 -5.70 9.83
C GLY A 32 21.67 -4.39 9.13
N GLU A 33 21.63 -4.41 7.81
CA GLU A 33 20.52 -3.77 7.15
C GLU A 33 19.27 -4.43 7.75
N GLU A 34 18.77 -3.83 8.84
CA GLU A 34 17.34 -3.91 9.14
C GLU A 34 16.66 -3.52 7.83
N ALA A 35 16.17 -4.53 7.11
CA ALA A 35 15.09 -4.34 6.19
C ALA A 35 13.91 -3.90 7.04
N ALA A 36 13.88 -2.61 7.40
CA ALA A 36 12.70 -1.96 7.89
C ALA A 36 11.61 -2.33 6.90
N SER A 37 10.56 -3.03 7.35
CA SER A 37 9.28 -2.94 6.66
C SER A 37 9.04 -1.44 6.55
N LYS A 38 9.15 -0.91 5.33
CA LYS A 38 8.93 0.52 5.13
C LYS A 38 7.43 0.74 5.21
N ASP A 39 6.95 0.79 6.44
CA ASP A 39 5.60 1.21 6.74
C ASP A 39 5.46 2.64 6.22
N PHE A 40 4.45 2.86 5.37
CA PHE A 40 4.08 4.18 4.89
C PHE A 40 3.85 5.13 6.06
N THR A 41 4.46 6.30 6.02
CA THR A 41 4.23 7.31 7.07
C THR A 41 2.80 7.87 6.99
N PRO A 42 2.26 8.45 8.07
CA PRO A 42 0.95 9.10 8.03
C PRO A 42 0.82 10.17 6.94
N GLU A 43 1.90 10.86 6.61
CA GLU A 43 1.98 11.84 5.52
C GLU A 43 1.83 11.18 4.14
N GLN A 44 2.51 10.05 3.94
CA GLN A 44 2.46 9.28 2.69
C GLN A 44 1.06 8.68 2.51
N LEU A 45 0.48 8.11 3.56
CA LEU A 45 -0.89 7.62 3.56
C LEU A 45 -1.88 8.75 3.25
N ALA A 46 -1.74 9.90 3.89
CA ALA A 46 -2.62 11.05 3.65
C ALA A 46 -2.54 11.54 2.20
N GLN A 47 -1.33 11.67 1.66
CA GLN A 47 -1.13 12.04 0.25
C GLN A 47 -1.75 11.03 -0.71
N MET A 48 -1.57 9.74 -0.43
CA MET A 48 -2.06 8.63 -1.25
C MET A 48 -3.59 8.54 -1.24
N LEU A 49 -4.22 8.71 -0.08
CA LEU A 49 -5.66 8.50 0.15
C LEU A 49 -6.50 9.75 -0.12
N ALA A 50 -5.92 10.94 -0.01
CA ALA A 50 -6.60 12.22 -0.26
C ALA A 50 -7.46 12.26 -1.53
N PRO A 51 -7.05 11.68 -2.68
CA PRO A 51 -7.83 11.76 -3.90
C PRO A 51 -9.06 10.84 -3.96
N ILE A 52 -9.14 9.84 -3.08
CA ILE A 52 -10.24 8.85 -3.06
C ILE A 52 -11.03 8.83 -1.75
N ALA A 53 -10.54 9.46 -0.67
CA ALA A 53 -11.15 9.36 0.66
C ALA A 53 -12.59 9.89 0.75
N LEU A 54 -13.04 10.74 -0.19
CA LEU A 54 -14.42 11.25 -0.23
C LEU A 54 -15.35 10.40 -1.11
N TYR A 55 -14.90 9.25 -1.61
CA TYR A 55 -15.73 8.34 -2.38
C TYR A 55 -16.74 7.63 -1.46
N PRO A 56 -17.92 7.22 -1.99
CA PRO A 56 -18.85 6.38 -1.25
C PRO A 56 -18.17 5.11 -0.74
N ASP A 57 -18.49 4.69 0.49
CA ASP A 57 -17.77 3.63 1.21
C ASP A 57 -17.73 2.32 0.43
N ALA A 58 -18.84 1.96 -0.23
CA ALA A 58 -18.90 0.79 -1.08
C ALA A 58 -17.89 0.85 -2.23
N LEU A 59 -17.77 1.99 -2.92
CA LEU A 59 -16.81 2.16 -4.02
C LEU A 59 -15.37 2.23 -3.50
N LEU A 60 -15.13 2.97 -2.40
CA LEU A 60 -13.82 3.09 -1.79
C LEU A 60 -13.27 1.71 -1.38
N SER A 61 -14.12 0.87 -0.78
CA SER A 61 -13.76 -0.51 -0.43
C SER A 61 -13.35 -1.32 -1.66
N GLN A 62 -14.08 -1.24 -2.78
CA GLN A 62 -13.70 -1.92 -4.02
C GLN A 62 -12.36 -1.42 -4.57
N ILE A 63 -12.08 -0.11 -4.48
CA ILE A 63 -10.79 0.46 -4.90
C ILE A 63 -9.65 -0.08 -4.04
N LEU A 64 -9.80 -0.09 -2.71
CA LEU A 64 -8.78 -0.60 -1.79
C LEU A 64 -8.50 -2.09 -2.04
N MET A 65 -9.54 -2.92 -2.16
CA MET A 65 -9.38 -4.35 -2.45
C MET A 65 -8.79 -4.58 -3.85
N ALA A 66 -9.31 -3.95 -4.90
CA ALA A 66 -8.81 -4.15 -6.26
C ALA A 66 -7.36 -3.67 -6.43
N SER A 67 -6.91 -2.71 -5.61
CA SER A 67 -5.54 -2.22 -5.63
C SER A 67 -4.50 -3.27 -5.23
N THR A 68 -4.91 -4.36 -4.56
CA THR A 68 -4.05 -5.52 -4.26
C THR A 68 -3.90 -6.47 -5.46
N TYR A 69 -4.59 -6.21 -6.57
CA TYR A 69 -4.58 -7.03 -7.80
C TYR A 69 -4.21 -6.17 -9.04
N PRO A 70 -3.05 -5.49 -9.07
CA PRO A 70 -2.71 -4.53 -10.12
C PRO A 70 -2.69 -5.12 -11.54
N LEU A 71 -2.29 -6.39 -11.68
CA LEU A 71 -2.31 -7.06 -13.00
C LEU A 71 -3.75 -7.22 -13.51
N GLU A 72 -4.67 -7.66 -12.65
CA GLU A 72 -6.08 -7.82 -13.00
C GLU A 72 -6.73 -6.47 -13.32
N VAL A 73 -6.37 -5.39 -12.60
CA VAL A 73 -6.81 -4.02 -12.91
C VAL A 73 -6.43 -3.62 -14.34
N ILE A 74 -5.20 -3.90 -14.77
CA ILE A 74 -4.75 -3.61 -16.15
C ILE A 74 -5.53 -4.44 -17.17
N GLU A 75 -5.71 -5.73 -16.90
CA GLU A 75 -6.45 -6.63 -17.78
C GLU A 75 -7.91 -6.22 -17.92
N ALA A 76 -8.55 -5.90 -16.81
CA ALA A 76 -9.93 -5.44 -16.74
C ALA A 76 -10.11 -4.11 -17.47
N ASP A 77 -9.24 -3.11 -17.28
CA ASP A 77 -9.29 -1.84 -18.03
C ASP A 77 -9.22 -2.07 -19.55
N ARG A 78 -8.25 -2.86 -20.00
CA ARG A 78 -8.10 -3.21 -21.42
C ARG A 78 -9.32 -3.96 -21.96
N TRP A 79 -9.91 -4.84 -21.15
CA TRP A 79 -11.09 -5.60 -21.53
C TRP A 79 -12.31 -4.69 -21.63
N VAL A 80 -12.56 -3.82 -20.66
CA VAL A 80 -13.67 -2.85 -20.67
C VAL A 80 -13.57 -1.90 -21.87
N LYS A 81 -12.37 -1.38 -22.18
CA LYS A 81 -12.11 -0.54 -23.37
C LYS A 81 -12.37 -1.27 -24.70
N LYS A 82 -12.24 -2.59 -24.75
CA LYS A 82 -12.61 -3.39 -25.94
C LYS A 82 -14.10 -3.69 -26.01
N ASN A 83 -14.81 -3.57 -24.90
CA ASN A 83 -16.21 -3.98 -24.74
C ASN A 83 -17.10 -2.83 -24.25
N GLU A 84 -16.83 -1.60 -24.68
CA GLU A 84 -17.49 -0.38 -24.17
C GLU A 84 -19.03 -0.40 -24.29
N ARG A 85 -19.56 -1.21 -25.20
CA ARG A 85 -21.00 -1.39 -25.45
C ARG A 85 -21.70 -2.30 -24.44
N LEU A 86 -20.97 -3.13 -23.69
CA LEU A 86 -21.55 -3.97 -22.64
C LEU A 86 -21.97 -3.14 -21.44
N LYS A 87 -23.19 -3.40 -20.93
CA LYS A 87 -23.81 -2.72 -19.78
C LYS A 87 -24.76 -3.67 -19.06
N GLY A 88 -25.02 -3.39 -17.78
CA GLY A 88 -25.97 -4.14 -16.94
C GLY A 88 -25.71 -5.65 -16.97
N ASP A 89 -26.78 -6.45 -16.97
CA ASP A 89 -26.71 -7.91 -16.92
C ASP A 89 -25.77 -8.54 -17.97
N SER A 90 -25.71 -7.98 -19.19
CA SER A 90 -24.82 -8.49 -20.24
C SER A 90 -23.32 -8.30 -19.93
N LEU A 91 -22.99 -7.26 -19.16
CA LEU A 91 -21.65 -7.06 -18.62
C LEU A 91 -21.41 -8.05 -17.48
N ASP A 92 -22.37 -8.17 -16.55
CA ASP A 92 -22.27 -9.04 -15.38
C ASP A 92 -22.02 -10.50 -15.77
N ASP A 93 -22.80 -11.03 -16.72
CA ASP A 93 -22.67 -12.41 -17.21
C ASP A 93 -21.25 -12.71 -17.72
N LEU A 94 -20.64 -11.76 -18.45
CA LEU A 94 -19.30 -11.92 -18.99
C LEU A 94 -18.19 -11.70 -17.95
N LEU A 95 -18.46 -10.94 -16.90
CA LEU A 95 -17.55 -10.78 -15.77
C LEU A 95 -17.51 -12.04 -14.89
N LEU A 96 -18.62 -12.80 -14.81
CA LEU A 96 -18.64 -14.09 -14.10
C LEU A 96 -17.64 -15.09 -14.69
N GLU A 97 -17.37 -15.02 -15.99
CA GLU A 97 -16.40 -15.88 -16.69
C GLU A 97 -14.94 -15.46 -16.48
N LYS A 98 -14.68 -14.33 -15.80
CA LYS A 98 -13.31 -13.88 -15.51
C LYS A 98 -12.83 -14.48 -14.20
N ASP A 99 -11.55 -14.83 -14.14
CA ASP A 99 -10.93 -15.32 -12.91
C ASP A 99 -10.43 -14.19 -11.98
N TRP A 100 -10.83 -12.94 -12.26
CA TRP A 100 -10.47 -11.78 -11.45
C TRP A 100 -11.17 -11.77 -10.08
N ASP A 101 -10.59 -11.07 -9.12
CA ASP A 101 -11.19 -10.80 -7.82
C ASP A 101 -12.54 -10.07 -7.97
N PRO A 102 -13.55 -10.35 -7.11
CA PRO A 102 -14.84 -9.68 -7.16
C PRO A 102 -14.75 -8.14 -7.12
N SER A 103 -13.75 -7.58 -6.45
CA SER A 103 -13.54 -6.13 -6.41
C SER A 103 -13.13 -5.56 -7.76
N VAL A 104 -12.23 -6.23 -8.48
CA VAL A 104 -11.82 -5.85 -9.85
C VAL A 104 -13.01 -5.96 -10.81
N LYS A 105 -13.81 -7.03 -10.70
CA LYS A 105 -15.06 -7.18 -11.46
C LYS A 105 -16.02 -6.03 -11.17
N SER A 106 -16.24 -5.68 -9.90
CA SER A 106 -17.10 -4.57 -9.52
C SER A 106 -16.64 -3.24 -10.13
N LEU A 107 -15.33 -3.00 -10.23
CA LEU A 107 -14.80 -1.77 -10.85
C LEU A 107 -15.02 -1.69 -12.36
N CYS A 108 -15.38 -2.77 -13.05
CA CYS A 108 -15.75 -2.72 -14.48
C CYS A 108 -17.03 -1.89 -14.73
N HIS A 109 -17.86 -1.67 -13.70
CA HIS A 109 -19.00 -0.75 -13.76
C HIS A 109 -18.60 0.72 -13.59
N PHE A 110 -17.35 0.98 -13.20
CA PHE A 110 -16.76 2.29 -12.99
C PHE A 110 -15.56 2.50 -13.93
N PRO A 111 -15.77 2.51 -15.26
CA PRO A 111 -14.70 2.49 -16.24
C PRO A 111 -13.69 3.63 -16.08
N SER A 112 -14.13 4.81 -15.63
CA SER A 112 -13.23 5.94 -15.37
C SER A 112 -12.32 5.71 -14.15
N VAL A 113 -12.83 5.06 -13.09
CA VAL A 113 -12.02 4.70 -11.91
C VAL A 113 -11.04 3.59 -12.27
N LEU A 114 -11.52 2.55 -12.95
CA LEU A 114 -10.69 1.44 -13.40
C LEU A 114 -9.56 1.91 -14.34
N ALA A 115 -9.88 2.80 -15.28
CA ALA A 115 -8.88 3.40 -16.17
C ALA A 115 -7.84 4.21 -15.39
N LEU A 116 -8.25 5.05 -14.43
CA LEU A 116 -7.30 5.80 -13.60
C LEU A 116 -6.39 4.88 -12.79
N MET A 117 -6.93 3.80 -12.21
CA MET A 117 -6.13 2.82 -11.48
C MET A 117 -5.13 2.10 -12.41
N SER A 118 -5.54 1.75 -13.63
CA SER A 118 -4.65 1.13 -14.61
C SER A 118 -3.59 2.09 -15.16
N GLU A 119 -3.92 3.37 -15.33
CA GLU A 119 -2.98 4.39 -15.84
C GLU A 119 -1.94 4.78 -14.77
N LYS A 120 -2.37 4.86 -13.51
CA LYS A 120 -1.54 5.15 -12.33
C LYS A 120 -1.16 3.87 -11.59
N ILE A 121 -0.64 2.89 -12.33
CA ILE A 121 -0.47 1.54 -11.79
C ILE A 121 0.52 1.47 -10.61
N THR A 122 1.54 2.34 -10.59
CA THR A 122 2.51 2.41 -9.48
C THR A 122 1.84 2.90 -8.19
N GLU A 123 0.95 3.89 -8.29
CA GLU A 123 0.16 4.41 -7.19
C GLU A 123 -0.88 3.39 -6.73
N THR A 124 -1.55 2.72 -7.67
CA THR A 124 -2.48 1.62 -7.37
C THR A 124 -1.78 0.50 -6.60
N ALA A 125 -0.60 0.04 -7.07
CA ALA A 125 0.15 -0.99 -6.36
C ALA A 125 0.63 -0.51 -4.97
N SER A 126 1.02 0.76 -4.84
CA SER A 126 1.39 1.34 -3.54
C SER A 126 0.20 1.39 -2.58
N LEU A 127 -1.00 1.70 -3.08
CA LEU A 127 -2.25 1.65 -2.31
C LEU A 127 -2.56 0.24 -1.82
N GLY A 128 -2.42 -0.77 -2.69
CA GLY A 128 -2.62 -2.16 -2.31
C GLY A 128 -1.63 -2.61 -1.24
N ASN A 129 -0.34 -2.25 -1.40
CA ASN A 129 0.68 -2.56 -0.41
C ASN A 129 0.41 -1.88 0.94
N ALA A 130 -0.04 -0.62 0.93
CA ALA A 130 -0.42 0.09 2.14
C ALA A 130 -1.61 -0.57 2.83
N PHE A 131 -2.65 -0.92 2.07
CA PHE A 131 -3.85 -1.57 2.60
C PHE A 131 -3.57 -2.95 3.19
N LEU A 132 -2.71 -3.75 2.56
CA LEU A 132 -2.31 -5.06 3.08
C LEU A 132 -1.41 -4.97 4.33
N ALA A 133 -0.58 -3.94 4.44
CA ALA A 133 0.39 -3.81 5.52
C ALA A 133 -0.15 -3.05 6.74
N GLN A 134 -1.05 -2.08 6.52
CA GLN A 134 -1.47 -1.07 7.51
C GLN A 134 -2.95 -0.72 7.31
N GLU A 135 -3.82 -1.72 7.32
CA GLU A 135 -5.26 -1.55 7.10
C GLU A 135 -5.87 -0.54 8.08
N ASP A 136 -5.56 -0.67 9.37
CA ASP A 136 -6.09 0.20 10.43
C ASP A 136 -5.67 1.66 10.21
N GLU A 137 -4.39 1.92 9.92
CA GLU A 137 -3.88 3.27 9.68
C GLU A 137 -4.43 3.88 8.38
N VAL A 138 -4.62 3.06 7.34
CA VAL A 138 -5.29 3.49 6.09
C VAL A 138 -6.70 3.99 6.39
N MET A 139 -7.47 3.22 7.16
CA MET A 139 -8.85 3.57 7.52
C MET A 139 -8.91 4.80 8.43
N ASP A 140 -7.99 4.93 9.39
CA ASP A 140 -7.87 6.10 10.25
C ASP A 140 -7.56 7.37 9.45
N VAL A 141 -6.64 7.29 8.49
CA VAL A 141 -6.30 8.42 7.63
C VAL A 141 -7.47 8.82 6.72
N ILE A 142 -8.24 7.86 6.20
CA ILE A 142 -9.49 8.14 5.47
C ILE A 142 -10.46 8.93 6.35
N GLN A 143 -10.67 8.51 7.60
CA GLN A 143 -11.58 9.21 8.53
C GLN A 143 -11.07 10.60 8.91
N LYS A 144 -9.76 10.78 9.06
CA LYS A 144 -9.14 12.09 9.27
C LYS A 144 -9.40 13.01 8.07
N LEU A 145 -9.18 12.53 6.84
CA LEU A 145 -9.45 13.28 5.61
C LEU A 145 -10.93 13.68 5.50
N ARG A 146 -11.84 12.74 5.72
CA ARG A 146 -13.30 13.00 5.73
C ARG A 146 -13.68 14.05 6.78
N THR A 147 -13.09 13.96 7.97
CA THR A 147 -13.31 14.91 9.06
C THR A 147 -12.88 16.32 8.66
N GLU A 148 -11.72 16.47 8.03
CA GLU A 148 -11.25 17.78 7.57
C GLU A 148 -12.15 18.33 6.45
N ALA A 149 -12.53 17.52 5.45
CA ALA A 149 -13.47 17.96 4.41
C ALA A 149 -14.85 18.35 4.97
N TYR A 150 -15.34 17.63 5.99
CA TYR A 150 -16.58 17.95 6.68
C TYR A 150 -16.50 19.27 7.44
N LYS A 151 -15.41 19.51 8.18
CA LYS A 151 -15.17 20.78 8.89
C LYS A 151 -15.11 21.98 7.94
N GLN A 152 -14.57 21.81 6.74
CA GLN A 152 -14.56 22.85 5.72
C GLN A 152 -15.93 23.07 5.04
N GLY A 153 -16.93 22.23 5.32
CA GLY A 153 -18.23 22.27 4.67
C GLY A 153 -18.23 21.74 3.23
N ASN A 154 -17.13 21.12 2.79
CA ASN A 154 -16.98 20.57 1.44
C ASN A 154 -17.49 19.13 1.32
N LEU A 155 -17.67 18.42 2.45
CA LEU A 155 -18.29 17.11 2.50
C LEU A 155 -19.69 17.22 3.11
N THR A 156 -20.72 17.22 2.25
CA THR A 156 -22.12 17.36 2.66
C THR A 156 -23.04 16.37 1.93
N SER A 157 -24.23 16.15 2.50
CA SER A 157 -25.29 15.38 1.84
C SER A 157 -25.86 16.17 0.67
N THR A 158 -26.05 15.49 -0.46
CA THR A 158 -26.59 16.06 -1.71
C THR A 158 -27.60 15.10 -2.34
N SER A 159 -28.10 15.40 -3.54
CA SER A 159 -28.90 14.46 -4.32
C SER A 159 -28.11 13.24 -4.82
N LYS A 160 -26.78 13.24 -4.72
CA LYS A 160 -25.90 12.17 -5.23
C LYS A 160 -25.35 11.28 -4.12
N GLN A 161 -25.17 11.83 -2.91
CA GLN A 161 -24.60 11.12 -1.76
C GLN A 161 -25.25 11.54 -0.45
N LYS A 162 -25.22 10.67 0.55
CA LYS A 162 -25.58 10.93 1.94
C LYS A 162 -24.32 10.87 2.79
N VAL A 163 -24.09 11.92 3.57
CA VAL A 163 -23.00 11.99 4.55
C VAL A 163 -23.62 11.81 5.93
N ILE A 164 -23.23 10.73 6.61
CA ILE A 164 -23.80 10.33 7.90
C ILE A 164 -22.67 10.27 8.92
N THR A 165 -22.85 10.96 10.05
CA THR A 165 -21.88 10.94 11.15
C THR A 165 -22.42 10.07 12.29
N LYS A 166 -21.73 8.98 12.61
CA LYS A 166 -22.05 8.08 13.74
C LYS A 166 -20.81 7.95 14.62
N GLU A 167 -20.92 8.32 15.90
CA GLU A 167 -19.82 8.13 16.86
C GLU A 167 -18.45 8.66 16.39
N LYS A 168 -18.46 9.79 15.66
CA LYS A 168 -17.31 10.45 15.02
C LYS A 168 -16.76 9.77 13.76
N ILE A 169 -17.35 8.67 13.31
CA ILE A 169 -17.10 8.08 11.99
C ILE A 169 -18.02 8.74 10.97
N ILE A 170 -17.44 9.16 9.84
CA ILE A 170 -18.16 9.69 8.70
C ILE A 170 -18.30 8.58 7.66
N VAL A 171 -19.55 8.22 7.38
CA VAL A 171 -19.97 7.25 6.38
C VAL A 171 -20.52 8.01 5.17
N ILE A 172 -20.08 7.65 3.97
CA ILE A 172 -20.56 8.21 2.71
C ILE A 172 -21.32 7.12 1.96
N GLU A 173 -22.63 7.29 1.84
CA GLU A 173 -23.50 6.37 1.11
C GLU A 173 -23.97 7.02 -0.19
N PRO A 174 -24.23 6.23 -1.25
CA PRO A 174 -25.01 6.69 -2.39
C PRO A 174 -26.37 7.23 -1.93
N ALA A 175 -26.85 8.31 -2.56
CA ALA A 175 -28.20 8.81 -2.24
C ALA A 175 -29.31 7.85 -2.70
N SER A 176 -29.04 7.07 -3.75
CA SER A 176 -29.89 6.04 -4.33
C SER A 176 -29.17 4.69 -4.29
N PRO A 177 -29.86 3.57 -3.96
CA PRO A 177 -29.23 2.24 -3.95
C PRO A 177 -28.75 1.80 -5.33
N ASP A 178 -29.40 2.24 -6.40
CA ASP A 178 -29.13 1.76 -7.76
C ASP A 178 -28.05 2.57 -8.49
N VAL A 179 -27.61 3.71 -7.93
CA VAL A 179 -26.72 4.64 -8.60
C VAL A 179 -25.64 5.13 -7.66
N VAL A 180 -24.39 4.76 -7.96
CA VAL A 180 -23.20 5.25 -7.27
C VAL A 180 -22.55 6.34 -8.13
N TYR A 181 -22.51 7.56 -7.62
CA TYR A 181 -21.78 8.66 -8.26
C TYR A 181 -20.31 8.66 -7.83
N VAL A 182 -19.40 8.74 -8.80
CA VAL A 182 -17.97 8.94 -8.55
C VAL A 182 -17.72 10.44 -8.36
N PRO A 183 -17.23 10.90 -7.20
CA PRO A 183 -16.96 12.32 -7.00
C PRO A 183 -15.62 12.70 -7.65
N TYR A 184 -15.60 13.85 -8.33
CA TYR A 184 -14.37 14.49 -8.78
C TYR A 184 -14.18 15.80 -8.03
N TYR A 185 -13.03 15.93 -7.38
CA TYR A 185 -12.71 17.08 -6.56
C TYR A 185 -11.21 17.34 -6.57
N ASN A 186 -10.80 18.55 -6.21
CA ASN A 186 -9.39 18.88 -6.05
C ASN A 186 -8.97 18.74 -4.58
N PRO A 187 -8.13 17.73 -4.24
CA PRO A 187 -7.69 17.51 -2.87
C PRO A 187 -7.01 18.70 -2.20
N LEU A 188 -6.38 19.60 -2.97
CA LEU A 188 -5.74 20.81 -2.44
C LEU A 188 -6.75 21.82 -1.85
N TYR A 189 -8.03 21.70 -2.18
CA TYR A 189 -9.07 22.63 -1.73
C TYR A 189 -10.06 21.98 -0.76
N VAL A 190 -10.47 20.73 -1.00
CA VAL A 190 -11.57 20.13 -0.23
C VAL A 190 -11.26 19.99 1.26
N TYR A 191 -10.00 19.74 1.61
CA TYR A 191 -9.55 19.53 2.98
C TYR A 191 -9.15 20.84 3.69
N GLY A 192 -9.21 21.98 3.00
CA GLY A 192 -8.71 23.25 3.52
C GLY A 192 -7.19 23.33 3.47
N PRO A 193 -6.54 24.12 4.35
CA PRO A 193 -5.09 24.22 4.40
C PRO A 193 -4.45 22.84 4.65
N TRP A 194 -3.68 22.36 3.68
CA TRP A 194 -3.03 21.06 3.77
C TRP A 194 -1.94 21.05 4.85
N TRP A 195 -2.06 20.16 5.83
CA TRP A 195 -1.20 20.15 7.02
C TRP A 195 0.14 19.42 6.85
N TYR A 196 0.39 18.83 5.67
CA TYR A 196 1.68 18.19 5.33
C TYR A 196 2.35 18.85 4.12
N PRO A 197 3.07 19.98 4.31
CA PRO A 197 3.63 20.77 3.20
C PRO A 197 4.57 19.98 2.27
N ALA A 198 5.30 19.01 2.82
CA ALA A 198 6.23 18.17 2.05
C ALA A 198 5.54 17.05 1.24
N TYR A 199 4.25 16.78 1.50
CA TYR A 199 3.48 15.71 0.88
C TYR A 199 2.13 16.24 0.38
N PRO A 200 2.12 17.20 -0.58
CA PRO A 200 0.89 17.75 -1.11
C PRO A 200 0.10 16.65 -1.84
N PRO A 201 -1.24 16.64 -1.75
CA PRO A 201 -2.04 15.66 -2.45
C PRO A 201 -2.03 15.95 -3.95
N TYR A 202 -2.25 14.91 -4.75
CA TYR A 202 -2.31 15.01 -6.20
C TYR A 202 -3.76 14.86 -6.68
N TYR A 203 -4.04 15.28 -7.90
CA TYR A 203 -5.37 15.15 -8.49
C TYR A 203 -5.63 13.73 -9.02
N TRP A 204 -6.81 13.19 -8.75
CA TRP A 204 -7.29 11.87 -9.21
C TRP A 204 -8.65 12.03 -9.88
N GLY A 205 -8.64 12.21 -11.19
CA GLY A 205 -9.83 12.40 -11.99
C GLY A 205 -9.46 12.45 -13.48
N PRO A 206 -10.45 12.37 -14.38
CA PRO A 206 -10.23 12.57 -15.79
C PRO A 206 -9.68 14.00 -16.03
N PHE A 207 -8.76 14.11 -16.98
CA PHE A 207 -8.21 15.38 -17.46
C PHE A 207 -9.15 16.03 -18.48
#